data_AF-A0A1L7RH22-F1
#
_entry.id   AF-A0A1L7RH22-F1
#
_cell.length_a   1.000
_cell.length_b   1.000
_cell.length_c   1.000
_cell.angle_alpha   90.00
_cell.angle_beta   90.00
_cell.angle_gamma   90.00
#
_symmetry.space_group_name_H-M   'P 1'
#
loop_
_entity.id
_entity.type
_entity.pdbx_description
1 polymer ?
#
loop_
_entity_poly.entity_id
_entity_poly.type
_entity_poly.pdbx_seq_one_letter_code
_entity_poly.pdbx_strand_id
1 'polypeptide(L)' 'MITLLCMTLEECLQYAYDEIKGRKGKTINGTFIKESDL' A
#
# COMPACT_ATOMS: atom_id res chain seq x y z
N MET A 1 28.38 1.48 -5.91
CA MET A 1 27.69 0.41 -5.18
C MET A 1 26.21 0.60 -5.47
N ILE A 2 25.59 -0.34 -6.16
CA ILE A 2 24.23 -0.20 -6.73
C ILE A 2 23.22 0.01 -5.60
N THR A 3 22.57 1.16 -5.58
CA THR A 3 21.71 1.65 -4.50
C THR A 3 20.25 1.18 -4.59
N LEU A 4 19.90 0.21 -5.46
CA LEU A 4 18.49 0.06 -5.86
C LEU A 4 17.74 -1.22 -5.41
N LEU A 5 18.37 -2.29 -4.90
CA LEU A 5 17.55 -3.43 -4.43
C LEU A 5 18.28 -4.36 -3.46
N CYS A 6 18.26 -4.04 -2.17
CA CYS A 6 18.56 -5.02 -1.11
C CYS A 6 17.55 -4.87 0.04
N MET A 7 16.27 -4.85 -0.30
CA MET A 7 15.25 -5.19 0.69
C MET A 7 15.03 -6.70 0.68
N THR A 8 14.99 -7.29 1.86
CA THR A 8 14.42 -8.61 2.05
C THR A 8 12.95 -8.60 1.63
N LEU A 9 12.39 -9.78 1.37
CA LEU A 9 10.97 -9.91 1.04
C LEU A 9 10.09 -9.35 2.17
N GLU A 10 10.48 -9.56 3.42
CA GLU A 10 9.77 -9.05 4.60
C GLU A 10 9.78 -7.51 4.63
N GLU A 11 10.92 -6.88 4.39
CA GLU A 11 11.03 -5.42 4.33
C GLU A 11 10.22 -4.84 3.16
N CYS A 12 10.20 -5.51 2.01
CA CYS A 12 9.37 -5.11 0.87
C CYS A 12 7.89 -5.13 1.22
N LEU A 13 7.43 -6.22 1.84
CA LEU A 13 6.04 -6.38 2.26
C LEU A 13 5.66 -5.38 3.35
N GLN A 14 6.54 -5.17 4.33
CA GLN A 14 6.31 -4.22 5.41
C GLN A 14 6.22 -2.79 4.89
N TYR A 15 7.14 -2.39 3.99
CA TYR A 15 7.10 -1.09 3.33
C TYR A 15 5.78 -0.89 2.56
N ALA A 16 5.40 -1.86 1.73
CA ALA A 16 4.15 -1.79 0.97
C ALA A 16 2.92 -1.71 1.90
N TYR A 17 2.92 -2.44 3.02
CA TYR A 17 1.86 -2.37 4.01
C TYR A 17 1.79 -0.99 4.69
N ASP A 18 2.92 -0.45 5.13
CA ASP A 18 2.97 0.84 5.82
C ASP A 18 2.45 2.00 4.96
N GLU A 19 2.68 1.95 3.66
CA GLU A 19 2.16 2.92 2.68
C GLU A 19 0.63 2.86 2.48
N ILE A 20 0.00 1.72 2.77
CA ILE A 20 -1.44 1.50 2.47
C ILE A 20 -2.31 1.28 3.70
N LYS A 21 -1.73 0.93 4.86
CA LYS A 21 -2.47 0.54 6.08
C LYS A 21 -3.42 1.63 6.61
N GLY A 22 -3.11 2.90 6.35
CA GLY A 22 -3.91 4.04 6.77
C GLY A 22 -5.03 4.42 5.81
N ARG A 23 -5.08 3.85 4.60
CA ARG A 23 -6.05 4.24 3.57
C ARG A 23 -7.47 3.95 4.04
N LYS A 24 -8.32 4.96 3.93
CA LYS A 24 -9.75 4.90 4.24
C LYS A 24 -10.56 4.94 2.94
N GLY A 25 -11.75 4.37 2.97
CA GLY A 25 -12.60 4.24 1.80
C GLY A 25 -13.87 3.46 2.09
N LYS A 26 -14.71 3.31 1.07
CA LYS A 26 -15.97 2.58 1.13
C LYS A 26 -16.05 1.58 0.00
N THR A 27 -16.63 0.42 0.26
CA THR A 27 -16.96 -0.54 -0.80
C THR A 27 -18.31 -0.17 -1.41
N ILE A 28 -18.31 0.20 -2.68
CA ILE A 28 -19.51 0.54 -3.45
C ILE A 28 -19.60 -0.47 -4.60
N ASN A 29 -20.70 -1.22 -4.68
CA ASN A 29 -20.94 -2.22 -5.72
C ASN A 29 -19.78 -3.22 -5.89
N GLY A 30 -19.16 -3.64 -4.79
CA GLY A 30 -18.03 -4.57 -4.79
C GLY A 30 -16.66 -3.96 -5.13
N THR A 31 -16.59 -2.65 -5.41
CA THR A 31 -15.33 -1.93 -5.66
C THR A 31 -14.97 -1.06 -4.46
N PHE A 32 -13.74 -1.17 -3.97
CA PHE A 32 -13.24 -0.28 -2.92
C PHE A 32 -12.87 1.09 -3.50
N ILE A 33 -13.55 2.14 -3.06
CA ILE A 33 -13.31 3.53 -3.45
C ILE A 33 -12.60 4.23 -2.31
N LYS A 34 -11.44 4.85 -2.59
CA LYS A 34 -10.67 5.64 -1.62
C LYS A 34 -11.49 6.85 -1.16
N GLU A 35 -11.36 7.23 0.11
CA GLU A 35 -12.06 8.39 0.66
C GLU A 35 -11.66 9.71 -0.03
N SER A 36 -10.42 9.81 -0.52
CA SER A 36 -9.96 10.95 -1.33
C SER A 36 -10.69 11.13 -2.66
N ASP A 37 -11.33 10.06 -3.15
CA ASP A 37 -11.98 10.00 -4.46
C ASP A 37 -13.51 10.03 -4.33
N LEU A 38 -14.03 10.26 -3.11
CA LEU A 38 -15.45 10.35 -2.77
C LEU A 38 -15.90 11.82 -2.67
#